data_AF-A0A7C1NZA3-F1
#
_entry.id   AF-A0A7C1NZA3-F1
#
_cell.length_a   1.000
_cell.length_b   1.000
_cell.length_c   1.000
_cell.angle_alpha   90.00
_cell.angle_beta   90.00
_cell.angle_gamma   90.00
#
_symmetry.space_group_name_H-M   'P 1'
#
loop_
_entity.id
_entity.type
_entity.pdbx_description
1 polymer ?
#
loop_
_entity_poly.entity_id
_entity_poly.type
_entity_poly.pdbx_seq_one_letter_code
_entity_poly.pdbx_strand_id
1 'polypeptide(L)' 'MPAPKNAFKAALYETNELLIGLWVALASPHVAEVCAGAGFDWILIDGEHGPNDIPLMAAQLA' A
#
# COMPACT_ATOMS: atom_id res chain seq x y z
N MET A 1 -16.31 -14.53 11.96
CA MET A 1 -16.25 -14.49 10.48
C MET A 1 -14.78 -14.50 10.08
N PRO A 2 -14.37 -15.25 9.04
CA PRO A 2 -13.01 -15.16 8.54
C PRO A 2 -12.75 -13.79 7.90
N ALA A 3 -11.50 -13.31 7.97
CA ALA A 3 -11.11 -12.11 7.26
C ALA A 3 -11.18 -12.31 5.73
N PRO A 4 -11.37 -11.25 4.92
CA PRO A 4 -11.31 -11.32 3.46
C PRO A 4 -9.97 -11.89 2.95
N LYS A 5 -9.96 -12.51 1.76
CA LYS A 5 -8.73 -12.96 1.10
C LYS A 5 -7.86 -11.76 0.74
N ASN A 6 -6.59 -11.77 1.15
CA ASN A 6 -5.60 -10.76 0.74
C ASN A 6 -5.04 -11.13 -0.63
N ALA A 7 -5.37 -10.35 -1.65
CA ALA A 7 -4.96 -10.59 -3.04
C ALA A 7 -3.45 -10.51 -3.23
N PHE A 8 -2.78 -9.50 -2.64
CA PHE A 8 -1.33 -9.35 -2.69
C PHE A 8 -0.60 -10.56 -2.09
N LYS A 9 -1.04 -11.02 -0.90
CA LYS A 9 -0.49 -12.22 -0.26
C LYS A 9 -0.67 -13.45 -1.14
N ALA A 10 -1.84 -13.63 -1.74
CA ALA A 10 -2.09 -14.75 -2.63
C ALA A 10 -1.17 -14.71 -3.85
N ALA A 11 -1.04 -13.54 -4.49
CA ALA A 11 -0.18 -13.35 -5.65
C ALA A 11 1.29 -13.71 -5.35
N LEU A 12 1.82 -13.33 -4.19
CA LEU A 12 3.18 -13.65 -3.76
C LEU A 12 3.50 -15.16 -3.68
N TYR A 13 2.50 -16.01 -3.38
CA TYR A 13 2.71 -17.44 -3.21
C TYR A 13 2.17 -18.29 -4.36
N GLU A 14 1.10 -17.82 -5.01
CA GLU A 14 0.33 -18.60 -5.98
C GLU A 14 0.77 -18.28 -7.42
N THR A 15 1.49 -17.18 -7.65
CA THR A 15 1.90 -16.75 -9.00
C THR A 15 3.42 -16.58 -9.10
N ASN A 16 3.95 -16.65 -10.32
CA ASN A 16 5.33 -16.26 -10.65
C ASN A 16 5.37 -14.90 -11.36
N GLU A 17 4.34 -14.07 -11.17
CA GLU A 17 4.24 -12.77 -11.82
C GLU A 17 5.13 -11.74 -11.11
N LEU A 18 5.66 -10.79 -11.88
CA LEU A 18 6.37 -9.65 -11.33
C LEU A 18 5.35 -8.69 -10.71
N LEU A 19 5.47 -8.44 -9.39
CA LEU A 19 4.64 -7.47 -8.68
C LEU A 19 5.39 -6.15 -8.49
N ILE A 20 5.04 -5.15 -9.30
CA ILE A 20 5.67 -3.82 -9.30
C ILE A 20 5.04 -2.96 -8.20
N GLY A 21 5.89 -2.46 -7.31
CA GLY A 21 5.48 -1.60 -6.19
C GLY A 21 5.91 -0.14 -6.34
N LEU A 22 5.23 0.73 -5.60
CA LEU A 22 5.61 2.15 -5.42
C LEU A 22 5.81 2.49 -3.95
N TRP A 23 6.89 3.22 -3.65
CA TRP A 23 7.17 3.74 -2.32
C TRP A 23 6.46 5.08 -2.09
N VAL A 24 5.64 5.19 -1.03
CA VAL A 24 4.88 6.39 -0.68
C VAL A 24 5.36 6.91 0.68
N ALA A 25 6.23 7.92 0.64
CA ALA A 25 6.85 8.53 1.82
C ALA A 25 6.45 10.02 2.04
N LEU A 26 5.37 10.48 1.38
CA LEU A 26 4.92 11.89 1.45
C LEU A 26 3.90 12.17 2.57
N ALA A 27 3.50 11.16 3.34
CA ALA A 27 2.55 11.27 4.46
C ALA A 27 1.27 12.07 4.13
N SER A 28 0.73 11.87 2.93
CA SER A 28 -0.41 12.63 2.41
C SER A 28 -1.51 11.69 1.89
N PRO A 29 -2.73 11.76 2.44
CA PRO A 29 -3.87 10.98 1.95
C PRO A 29 -4.15 11.16 0.46
N HIS A 30 -4.09 12.40 -0.03
CA HIS A 30 -4.32 12.71 -1.45
C HIS A 30 -3.27 12.07 -2.36
N VAL A 31 -2.02 12.03 -1.91
CA VAL A 31 -0.96 11.35 -2.67
C VAL A 31 -1.19 9.85 -2.66
N ALA A 32 -1.53 9.26 -1.51
CA ALA A 32 -1.83 7.84 -1.40
C ALA A 32 -3.00 7.42 -2.31
N GLU A 33 -4.06 8.24 -2.37
CA GLU A 33 -5.20 8.02 -3.27
C GLU A 33 -4.80 8.07 -4.75
N VAL A 34 -4.02 9.08 -5.17
CA VAL A 34 -3.51 9.16 -6.55
C VAL A 34 -2.62 7.97 -6.87
N CYS A 35 -1.73 7.57 -5.96
CA CYS A 35 -0.84 6.42 -6.12
C CYS A 35 -1.63 5.11 -6.21
N ALA A 36 -2.72 4.95 -5.46
CA ALA A 36 -3.59 3.78 -5.54
C ALA A 36 -4.23 3.62 -6.94
N GLY A 37 -4.47 4.73 -7.64
CA GLY A 37 -4.96 4.73 -9.02
C GLY A 37 -3.88 4.64 -10.09
N ALA A 38 -2.60 4.62 -9.74
CA ALA A 38 -1.49 4.73 -10.70
C ALA A 38 -1.10 3.41 -11.40
N GLY A 39 -1.76 2.29 -11.06
CA GLY A 39 -1.58 1.00 -11.74
C GLY A 39 -0.44 0.12 -11.23
N PHE A 40 0.08 0.40 -10.03
CA PHE A 40 1.01 -0.51 -9.34
C PHE A 40 0.25 -1.67 -8.69
N ASP A 41 0.93 -2.82 -8.56
CA ASP A 41 0.35 -4.00 -7.92
C ASP A 41 0.20 -3.81 -6.40
N TRP A 42 1.04 -2.96 -5.82
CA TRP A 42 1.02 -2.59 -4.42
C TRP A 42 1.70 -1.23 -4.18
N ILE A 43 1.38 -0.60 -3.04
CA ILE A 43 2.08 0.59 -2.55
C ILE A 43 2.61 0.34 -1.14
N LEU A 44 3.75 0.96 -0.81
CA LEU A 44 4.36 0.92 0.51
C LEU A 44 4.14 2.27 1.21
N ILE A 45 3.38 2.27 2.31
CA ILE A 45 3.30 3.44 3.20
C ILE A 45 4.49 3.38 4.17
N ASP A 46 5.44 4.31 4.02
CA ASP A 46 6.69 4.27 4.77
C ASP A 46 6.52 4.87 6.17
N GLY A 47 6.44 4.01 7.18
CA GLY A 47 6.39 4.40 8.60
C GLY A 47 7.75 4.43 9.30
N GLU A 48 8.86 4.13 8.62
CA GLU A 48 10.20 4.10 9.21
C GLU A 48 11.01 5.36 8.86
N HIS A 49 11.05 5.71 7.58
CA HIS A 49 11.80 6.85 7.06
C HIS A 49 10.91 7.97 6.52
N GLY A 50 9.65 7.67 6.22
CA GLY A 50 8.63 8.68 5.94
C GLY A 50 8.20 9.41 7.22
N PRO A 51 7.70 10.66 7.12
CA PRO A 51 7.20 11.40 8.28
C PRO A 51 5.79 10.93 8.69
N ASN A 52 5.59 9.61 8.74
CA ASN A 52 4.33 8.96 9.05
C ASN A 52 4.30 8.53 10.52
N ASP A 53 3.29 8.98 11.26
CA ASP A 53 2.89 8.40 12.54
C ASP A 53 1.59 7.57 12.36
N ILE A 54 1.07 7.01 13.46
CA ILE A 54 -0.15 6.17 13.39
C ILE A 54 -1.36 6.94 12.83
N PRO A 55 -1.68 8.17 13.30
CA PRO A 55 -2.76 8.95 12.71
C PRO A 55 -2.58 9.26 11.21
N LEU A 56 -1.39 9.65 10.77
CA LEU A 56 -1.12 9.95 9.36
C LEU A 56 -1.18 8.70 8.48
N MET A 57 -0.71 7.55 8.97
CA MET A 57 -0.89 6.27 8.27
C MET A 57 -2.36 5.92 8.14
N ALA A 58 -3.14 6.03 9.22
CA ALA A 58 -4.57 5.75 9.18
C ALA A 58 -5.32 6.63 8.18
N ALA A 59 -4.94 7.90 8.06
CA ALA A 59 -5.52 8.83 7.09
C ALA A 59 -5.23 8.45 5.62
N GLN A 60 -4.22 7.62 5.34
CA GLN A 60 -3.88 7.13 3.99
C GLN A 60 -4.60 5.82 3.62
N LEU A 61 -5.37 5.24 4.54
CA LEU A 61 -6.11 3.98 4.35
C LEU A 61 -7.62 4.18 4.17
N ALA A 62 -8.07 5.43 4.13
CA ALA A 62 -9.48 5.82 4.11
C ALA A 62 -10.15 5.61 2.74
#